data_AF-A0A1C3F8F4-F1
#
_entry.id   AF-A0A1C3F8F4-F1
#
_cell.length_a   1.000
_cell.length_b   1.000
_cell.length_c   1.000
_cell.angle_alpha   90.00
_cell.angle_beta   90.00
_cell.angle_gamma   90.00
#
_symmetry.space_group_name_H-M   'P 1'
#
loop_
_entity.id
_entity.type
_entity.pdbx_description
1 polymer ?
#
loop_
_entity_poly.entity_id
_entity_poly.type
_entity_poly.pdbx_seq_one_letter_code
_entity_poly.pdbx_strand_id
1 'polypeptide(L)'
;MAVIIEGNEFVPGLGGGICQVSSTLYNAVQLAALSVSERSRHSLAVTYVPPGQDATVAYPNLDFKFINDSGNFLLIRCIVDDDTLTFYLYGPLTKEKY
;
A
#
# COMPACT_ATOMS: atom_id res chain seq x y z
N MET A 1 20.29 7.25 -5.48
CA MET A 1 19.08 7.09 -6.33
C MET A 1 18.43 5.77 -5.96
N ALA A 2 17.12 5.73 -5.89
CA ALA A 2 16.39 4.52 -5.51
C ALA A 2 15.88 3.81 -6.78
N VAL A 3 15.63 2.50 -6.70
CA VAL A 3 15.21 1.69 -7.84
C VAL A 3 13.70 1.83 -8.04
N ILE A 4 13.29 2.07 -9.29
CA ILE A 4 11.89 2.04 -9.74
C ILE A 4 11.72 0.96 -10.82
N ILE A 5 10.47 0.61 -11.12
CA ILE A 5 10.13 -0.23 -12.28
C ILE A 5 9.52 0.67 -13.35
N GLU A 6 10.15 0.73 -14.52
CA GLU A 6 9.63 1.42 -15.70
C GLU A 6 9.46 0.39 -16.83
N GLY A 7 8.23 0.24 -17.32
CA GLY A 7 7.89 -0.87 -18.20
C GLY A 7 8.12 -2.23 -17.52
N ASN A 8 9.17 -2.93 -17.96
CA ASN A 8 9.58 -4.25 -17.47
C ASN A 8 11.05 -4.27 -17.01
N GLU A 9 11.61 -3.13 -16.61
CA GLU A 9 13.01 -3.04 -16.17
C GLU A 9 13.15 -2.27 -14.85
N PHE A 10 14.19 -2.62 -14.10
CA PHE A 10 14.60 -1.89 -12.90
C PHE A 10 15.56 -0.76 -13.29
N VAL A 11 15.15 0.49 -13.07
CA VAL A 11 15.94 1.67 -13.41
C VAL A 11 16.12 2.59 -12.19
N PRO A 12 17.24 3.35 -12.09
CA PRO A 12 17.36 4.40 -11.09
C PRO A 12 16.35 5.53 -11.36
N GLY A 13 15.58 5.92 -10.36
CA GLY A 13 14.58 6.97 -10.51
C GLY A 13 14.27 7.73 -9.23
N LEU A 14 13.61 8.87 -9.38
CA LEU A 14 12.96 9.57 -8.29
C LEU A 14 11.74 8.75 -7.84
N GLY A 15 11.63 8.48 -6.55
CA GLY A 15 10.50 7.74 -5.99
C GLY A 15 10.68 6.24 -5.77
N GLY A 16 11.92 5.72 -5.86
CA GLY A 16 12.16 4.36 -5.35
C GLY A 16 11.85 4.29 -3.85
N GLY A 17 11.12 3.25 -3.44
CA GLY A 17 10.61 3.07 -2.09
C GLY A 17 9.15 3.47 -1.89
N ILE A 18 8.55 4.32 -2.73
CA ILE A 18 7.14 4.73 -2.54
C ILE A 18 6.20 3.52 -2.68
N CYS A 19 6.50 2.62 -3.62
CA CYS A 19 5.74 1.37 -3.78
C CYS A 19 5.83 0.44 -2.56
N GLN A 20 6.87 0.54 -1.73
CA GLN A 20 6.95 -0.20 -0.46
C GLN A 20 5.97 0.40 0.56
N VAL A 21 5.85 1.72 0.60
CA VAL A 21 4.89 2.43 1.46
C VAL A 21 3.45 2.08 1.08
N SER A 22 3.08 2.20 -0.20
CA SER A 22 1.73 1.87 -0.67
C SER A 22 1.42 0.38 -0.48
N SER A 23 2.38 -0.52 -0.71
CA SER A 23 2.19 -1.96 -0.45
C SER A 23 1.99 -2.23 1.04
N THR A 24 2.74 -1.58 1.93
CA THR A 24 2.56 -1.75 3.38
C THR A 24 1.18 -1.26 3.84
N LEU A 25 0.75 -0.09 3.35
CA LEU A 25 -0.59 0.43 3.64
C LEU A 25 -1.68 -0.48 3.08
N TYR A 26 -1.54 -1.00 1.86
CA TYR A 26 -2.47 -1.94 1.25
C TYR A 26 -2.66 -3.18 2.12
N ASN A 27 -1.59 -3.76 2.64
CA ASN A 27 -1.69 -4.91 3.53
C ASN A 27 -2.42 -4.58 4.84
N ALA A 28 -2.17 -3.41 5.43
CA ALA A 28 -2.91 -2.98 6.62
C ALA A 28 -4.41 -2.76 6.34
N VAL A 29 -4.75 -2.19 5.17
CA VAL A 29 -6.13 -2.01 4.69
C VAL A 29 -6.83 -3.36 4.50
N GLN A 30 -6.14 -4.34 3.91
CA GLN A 30 -6.66 -5.71 3.74
C GLN A 30 -6.90 -6.40 5.08
N LEU A 31 -5.97 -6.29 6.03
CA LEU A 31 -6.13 -6.82 7.39
C LEU A 31 -7.29 -6.15 8.15
N ALA A 32 -7.57 -4.87 7.87
CA ALA A 32 -8.70 -4.14 8.43
C ALA A 32 -10.04 -4.41 7.69
N ALA A 33 -10.06 -5.28 6.68
CA ALA A 33 -11.23 -5.60 5.86
C ALA A 33 -11.92 -4.37 5.23
N LEU A 34 -11.14 -3.33 4.93
CA LEU A 34 -11.61 -2.12 4.24
C LEU A 34 -11.68 -2.35 2.73
N SER A 35 -12.65 -1.70 2.08
CA SER A 35 -12.87 -1.84 0.64
C SER A 35 -11.80 -1.11 -0.18
N VAL A 36 -11.09 -1.81 -1.07
CA VAL A 36 -10.11 -1.23 -2.00
C VAL A 36 -10.79 -0.83 -3.30
N SER A 37 -10.68 0.45 -3.69
CA SER A 37 -11.31 1.01 -4.89
C SER A 37 -10.36 1.13 -6.08
N GLU A 38 -9.05 1.22 -5.83
CA GLU A 38 -8.02 1.21 -6.87
C GLU A 38 -6.77 0.51 -6.37
N ARG A 39 -6.28 -0.46 -7.16
CA ARG A 39 -5.00 -1.13 -6.93
C ARG A 39 -4.39 -1.59 -8.24
N SER A 40 -3.16 -1.21 -8.49
CA SER A 40 -2.32 -1.80 -9.54
C SER A 40 -1.23 -2.69 -8.93
N ARG A 41 -0.88 -3.77 -9.63
CA ARG A 41 0.28 -4.61 -9.30
C ARG A 41 1.50 -4.19 -10.09
N HIS A 42 2.69 -4.55 -9.63
CA HIS A 42 3.92 -4.41 -10.39
C HIS A 42 3.89 -5.34 -11.61
N SER A 43 4.53 -4.91 -12.70
CA SER A 43 4.77 -5.74 -13.88
C SER A 43 5.80 -6.85 -13.61
N LEU A 44 6.72 -6.61 -12.68
CA LEU A 44 7.73 -7.54 -12.21
C LEU A 44 7.50 -7.92 -10.74
N ALA A 45 7.97 -9.11 -10.35
CA ALA A 45 7.96 -9.52 -8.96
C ALA A 45 8.87 -8.61 -8.10
N VAL A 46 8.36 -8.20 -6.94
CA VAL A 46 9.09 -7.43 -5.94
C VAL A 46 9.43 -8.31 -4.74
N THR A 47 10.53 -8.01 -4.05
CA THR A 47 11.06 -8.85 -2.97
C THR A 47 10.59 -8.44 -1.57
N TYR A 48 10.04 -7.25 -1.42
CA TYR A 48 9.70 -6.67 -0.11
C TYR A 48 8.29 -7.02 0.39
N VAL A 49 7.44 -7.65 -0.44
CA VAL A 49 6.14 -8.21 -0.05
C VAL A 49 5.88 -9.53 -0.79
N PRO A 50 5.10 -10.47 -0.22
CA PRO A 50 4.68 -11.69 -0.92
C PRO A 50 3.89 -11.41 -2.21
N PRO A 51 3.80 -12.39 -3.13
CA PRO A 51 2.97 -12.27 -4.34
C PRO A 51 1.52 -11.91 -4.03
N GLY A 52 1.00 -10.90 -4.74
CA GLY A 52 -0.37 -10.43 -4.58
C GLY A 52 -0.57 -9.39 -3.48
N GLN A 53 0.45 -9.13 -2.65
CA GLN A 53 0.42 -8.16 -1.55
C GLN A 53 1.01 -6.79 -1.93
N ASP A 54 1.22 -6.54 -3.21
CA ASP A 54 1.79 -5.30 -3.71
C ASP A 54 0.72 -4.30 -4.19
N ALA A 55 1.06 -3.02 -4.09
CA ALA A 55 0.27 -1.92 -4.63
C ALA A 55 1.22 -0.90 -5.27
N THR A 56 1.23 -0.85 -6.59
CA THR A 56 2.06 0.07 -7.39
C THR A 56 1.43 1.45 -7.47
N VAL A 57 2.24 2.48 -7.26
CA VAL A 57 1.86 3.88 -7.48
C VAL A 57 2.87 4.55 -8.40
N ALA A 58 2.40 5.38 -9.31
CA ALA A 58 3.20 6.11 -10.29
C ALA A 58 2.42 7.35 -10.74
N TYR A 59 2.73 8.50 -10.16
CA TYR A 59 2.02 9.74 -10.47
C TYR A 59 2.22 10.16 -11.93
N PRO A 60 1.18 10.63 -12.65
CA PRO A 60 -0.22 10.78 -12.20
C PRO A 60 -1.11 9.58 -12.52
N ASN A 61 -0.56 8.49 -13.06
CA ASN A 61 -1.32 7.46 -13.76
C ASN A 61 -1.78 6.29 -12.88
N LEU A 62 -0.99 5.90 -11.88
CA LEU A 62 -1.30 4.79 -10.98
C LEU A 62 -1.35 5.29 -9.54
N ASP A 63 -2.41 4.92 -8.83
CA ASP A 63 -2.60 5.25 -7.43
C ASP A 63 -3.08 4.03 -6.62
N PHE A 64 -3.05 4.13 -5.30
CA PHE A 64 -3.66 3.17 -4.40
C PHE A 64 -4.78 3.85 -3.60
N LYS A 65 -6.02 3.40 -3.79
CA LYS A 65 -7.20 3.99 -3.17
C LYS A 65 -8.02 2.94 -2.43
N PHE A 66 -8.47 3.30 -1.24
CA PHE A 66 -9.39 2.50 -0.44
C PHE A 66 -10.46 3.42 0.16
N ILE A 67 -11.56 2.81 0.58
CA ILE A 67 -12.75 3.48 1.12
C ILE A 67 -12.88 3.12 2.58
N ASN A 68 -13.05 4.13 3.43
CA ASN A 68 -13.55 3.91 4.79
C ASN A 68 -15.07 3.70 4.74
N ASP A 69 -15.50 2.45 4.53
CA ASP A 69 -16.90 2.01 4.53
C ASP A 69 -17.37 1.52 5.91
N SER A 70 -16.57 1.76 6.97
CA SER A 70 -16.86 1.28 8.33
C SER A 70 -18.02 1.99 9.04
N GLY A 71 -18.50 3.11 8.50
CA GLY A 71 -19.47 3.99 9.15
C GLY A 71 -18.93 4.74 10.39
N ASN A 72 -17.63 4.64 10.67
CA ASN A 72 -16.97 5.24 11.82
C ASN A 72 -15.71 6.02 11.39
N PHE A 73 -15.16 6.81 12.30
CA PHE A 73 -13.84 7.42 12.08
C PHE A 73 -12.75 6.34 12.06
N LEU A 74 -11.84 6.48 11.09
CA LEU A 74 -10.63 5.67 10.95
C LEU A 74 -9.42 6.58 11.18
N LEU A 75 -8.61 6.27 12.19
CA LEU A 75 -7.32 6.90 12.41
C LEU A 75 -6.23 6.05 11.77
N ILE A 76 -5.45 6.66 10.88
CA ILE A 76 -4.29 6.04 10.25
C ILE A 76 -3.03 6.65 10.87
N ARG A 77 -2.17 5.80 11.43
CA ARG A 77 -0.87 6.21 11.97
C ARG A 77 0.23 5.46 11.23
N CYS A 78 1.23 6.19 10.80
CA CYS A 78 2.48 5.65 10.28
C CYS A 78 3.59 5.91 11.30
N ILE A 79 4.41 4.91 11.57
CA ILE A 79 5.64 5.04 12.34
C ILE A 79 6.78 4.57 11.45
N VAL A 80 7.83 5.38 11.35
CA VAL A 80 9.11 5.00 10.73
C VAL A 80 10.13 4.91 11.84
N ASP A 81 10.75 3.75 11.98
CA ASP A 81 11.84 3.48 12.91
C ASP A 81 12.96 2.79 12.13
N ASP A 82 14.11 3.46 12.05
CA ASP A 82 15.24 3.13 11.17
C ASP A 82 14.80 2.89 9.71
N ASP A 83 14.92 1.67 9.20
CA ASP A 83 14.55 1.25 7.85
C ASP A 83 13.16 0.59 7.77
N THR A 84 12.43 0.57 8.88
CA THR A 84 11.15 -0.10 9.00
C THR A 84 9.99 0.90 9.10
N LEU A 85 8.99 0.72 8.22
CA LEU A 85 7.75 1.49 8.23
C LEU A 85 6.57 0.59 8.66
N THR A 86 5.81 1.05 9.65
CA THR A 86 4.63 0.35 10.16
C THR A 86 3.39 1.23 10.07
N PHE A 87 2.32 0.68 9.49
CA PHE A 87 0.99 1.31 9.50
C PHE A 87 0.10 0.69 10.58
N TYR A 88 -0.58 1.55 11.32
CA TYR A 88 -1.64 1.18 12.26
C TYR A 88 -2.95 1.84 11.81
N LEU A 89 -3.99 1.02 11.69
CA LEU A 89 -5.35 1.46 11.40
C LEU A 89 -6.19 1.24 12.66
N TYR A 90 -6.64 2.34 13.27
CA TYR A 90 -7.49 2.30 14.45
C TYR A 90 -8.91 2.73 14.10
N GLY A 91 -9.88 1.95 14.54
CA GLY A 91 -11.29 2.24 14.42
C GLY A 91 -12.09 1.24 15.23
N PRO A 92 -13.38 1.51 15.48
CA PRO A 92 -14.29 0.51 16.03
C PRO A 92 -14.29 -0.73 15.12
N LEU A 93 -14.36 -1.93 15.71
CA LEU A 93 -14.53 -3.16 14.94
C LEU A 93 -15.77 -2.99 14.05
N THR A 94 -15.58 -3.16 12.74
CA THR A 94 -16.69 -3.24 11.81
C THR A 94 -17.53 -4.45 12.19
N LYS A 95 -18.86 -4.28 12.28
CA LYS A 95 -19.77 -5.41 12.48
C LYS A 95 -19.44 -6.48 11.44
N GLU A 96 -19.36 -7.72 11.90
CA GLU A 96 -18.93 -8.89 11.13
C GLU A 96 -19.49 -8.85 9.71
N LYS A 97 -18.59 -8.80 8.72
CA LYS A 97 -18.93 -9.08 7.32
C LYS A 97 -19.05 -10.60 7.08
N TYR A 98 -19.50 -11.40 8.05
CA TYR A 98 -19.83 -12.83 7.88
C TYR A 98 -20.90 -13.27 8.89
#